data_AF-A0A7Z9G434-F1
#
_entry.id   AF-A0A7Z9G434-F1
#
_cell.length_a   1.000
_cell.length_b   1.000
_cell.length_c   1.000
_cell.angle_alpha   90.00
_cell.angle_beta   90.00
_cell.angle_gamma   90.00
#
_symmetry.space_group_name_H-M   'P 1'
#
loop_
_entity.id
_entity.type
_entity.pdbx_description
1 polymer ?
#
loop_
_entity_poly.entity_id
_entity_poly.type
_entity_poly.pdbx_seq_one_letter_code
_entity_poly.pdbx_strand_id
1 'polypeptide(L)'
;MNTIRPLIILLTTLTLANAPQLAAAQTSAQLRAQQKHSITAGLGFVPLAGAGGILTYGFSVNQELEIQLAAQLLASAFPASWISGSVNLKARYYLGNAFYLSAGLGMEKGTIKDTFILPNNKVDVIKSETQYSAFGLDFGVGQQWRWGSFILDLEYVGVHSPLVFLNPRSVGVDKQTGKEVSNVPDNMEVDDLPFPVELRFVMLSVGGAF
;
A
#
# COMPACT_ATOMS: atom_id res chain seq x y z
N MET A 1 26.78 7.33 -12.26
CA MET A 1 26.05 8.11 -13.29
C MET A 1 25.01 7.30 -14.09
N ASN A 2 24.69 6.05 -13.74
CA ASN A 2 23.78 5.19 -14.54
C ASN A 2 22.30 5.16 -14.09
N THR A 3 21.94 5.80 -12.97
CA THR A 3 20.57 5.79 -12.42
C THR A 3 19.68 6.93 -12.91
N ILE A 4 20.26 7.97 -13.52
CA ILE A 4 19.52 9.16 -13.98
C ILE A 4 18.76 8.88 -15.29
N ARG A 5 19.28 8.00 -16.15
CA ARG A 5 18.68 7.66 -17.45
C ARG A 5 17.31 6.96 -17.36
N PRO A 6 17.10 5.91 -16.52
CA PRO A 6 15.77 5.32 -16.40
C PRO A 6 14.74 6.27 -15.77
N LEU A 7 15.17 7.14 -14.85
CA LEU A 7 14.29 8.16 -14.24
C LEU A 7 13.80 9.20 -15.26
N ILE A 8 14.70 9.69 -16.13
CA ILE A 8 14.35 10.63 -17.21
C ILE A 8 13.44 9.96 -18.24
N ILE A 9 13.70 8.70 -18.61
CA ILE A 9 12.85 7.95 -19.54
C ILE A 9 11.45 7.73 -18.95
N LEU A 10 11.35 7.39 -17.66
CA LEU A 10 10.07 7.24 -16.96
C LEU A 10 9.30 8.57 -16.88
N LEU A 11 9.97 9.66 -16.52
CA LEU A 11 9.36 11.00 -16.46
C LEU A 11 8.92 11.49 -17.85
N THR A 12 9.71 11.24 -18.89
CA THR A 12 9.38 11.66 -20.27
C THR A 12 8.25 10.84 -20.90
N THR A 13 8.19 9.53 -20.67
CA THR A 13 7.04 8.70 -21.11
C THR A 13 5.77 9.06 -20.35
N LEU A 14 5.86 9.37 -19.05
CA LEU A 14 4.74 9.91 -18.26
C LEU A 14 4.23 11.24 -18.82
N THR A 15 5.11 12.16 -19.22
CA THR A 15 4.68 13.44 -19.80
C THR A 15 4.10 13.31 -21.21
N LEU A 16 4.64 12.43 -22.05
CA LEU A 16 4.19 12.27 -23.46
C LEU A 16 2.90 11.46 -23.56
N ALA A 17 2.64 10.52 -22.64
CA ALA A 17 1.36 9.81 -22.56
C ALA A 17 0.18 10.70 -22.12
N ASN A 18 0.46 11.88 -21.52
CA ASN A 18 -0.54 12.79 -20.98
C ASN A 18 -0.89 13.96 -21.92
N ALA A 19 -0.17 14.14 -23.04
CA ALA A 19 -0.41 15.25 -23.97
C ALA A 19 -1.82 15.26 -24.61
N PRO A 20 -2.44 14.12 -24.98
CA PRO A 20 -3.81 14.10 -25.49
C PRO A 20 -4.89 14.30 -24.42
N GLN A 21 -4.57 14.12 -23.13
CA GLN A 21 -5.53 14.21 -22.01
C GLN A 21 -5.76 15.65 -21.54
N LEU A 22 -4.90 16.59 -21.94
CA LEU A 22 -5.07 18.03 -21.67
C LEU A 22 -6.22 18.67 -22.50
N ALA A 23 -6.70 18.01 -23.56
CA ALA A 23 -7.83 18.50 -24.36
C ALA A 23 -9.20 17.95 -23.90
N ALA A 24 -9.24 16.73 -23.33
CA ALA A 24 -10.42 16.20 -22.63
C ALA A 24 -10.51 16.66 -21.15
N ALA A 25 -9.66 17.61 -20.80
CA ALA A 25 -9.37 18.11 -19.47
C ALA A 25 -10.57 18.52 -18.63
N GLN A 26 -11.61 19.09 -19.24
CA GLN A 26 -12.63 19.76 -18.45
C GLN A 26 -13.49 18.81 -17.61
N THR A 27 -13.59 17.50 -17.92
CA THR A 27 -14.57 16.64 -17.24
C THR A 27 -14.14 16.20 -15.84
N SER A 28 -12.94 15.64 -15.63
CA SER A 28 -12.62 15.03 -14.32
C SER A 28 -12.47 16.05 -13.18
N ALA A 29 -11.85 17.20 -13.43
CA ALA A 29 -11.73 18.26 -12.44
C ALA A 29 -13.10 18.88 -12.08
N GLN A 30 -13.94 19.14 -13.09
CA GLN A 30 -15.30 19.65 -12.86
C GLN A 30 -16.17 18.61 -12.14
N LEU A 31 -16.08 17.33 -12.52
CA LEU A 31 -16.81 16.25 -11.86
C LEU A 31 -16.38 16.10 -10.40
N ARG A 32 -15.10 16.27 -10.05
CA ARG A 32 -14.66 16.33 -8.64
C ARG A 32 -15.27 17.51 -7.86
N ALA A 33 -15.39 18.68 -8.48
CA ALA A 33 -16.01 19.84 -7.85
C ALA A 33 -17.52 19.64 -7.59
N GLN A 34 -18.21 18.90 -8.47
CA GLN A 34 -19.65 18.65 -8.41
C GLN A 34 -19.99 17.45 -7.51
N GLN A 35 -19.26 16.35 -7.64
CA GLN A 35 -19.47 15.09 -6.93
C GLN A 35 -18.44 14.99 -5.81
N LYS A 36 -18.82 15.54 -4.66
CA LYS A 36 -17.92 15.67 -3.52
C LYS A 36 -17.61 14.32 -2.87
N HIS A 37 -18.43 13.29 -3.09
CA HIS A 37 -18.19 11.99 -2.48
C HIS A 37 -17.78 10.97 -3.53
N SER A 38 -16.92 10.04 -3.13
CA SER A 38 -16.50 8.93 -3.98
C SER A 38 -16.21 7.68 -3.18
N ILE A 39 -16.45 6.51 -3.79
CA ILE A 39 -16.05 5.21 -3.27
C ILE A 39 -15.35 4.47 -4.38
N THR A 40 -14.15 3.97 -4.14
CA THR A 40 -13.45 3.08 -5.08
C THR A 40 -13.05 1.79 -4.39
N ALA A 41 -13.13 0.68 -5.13
CA ALA A 41 -12.63 -0.61 -4.70
C ALA A 41 -11.71 -1.15 -5.79
N GLY A 42 -10.61 -1.76 -5.39
CA GLY A 42 -9.58 -2.16 -6.33
C GLY A 42 -8.74 -3.32 -5.86
N LEU A 43 -7.94 -3.80 -6.80
CA LEU A 43 -6.92 -4.81 -6.57
C LEU A 43 -5.57 -4.22 -6.94
N GLY A 44 -4.57 -4.55 -6.15
CA GLY A 44 -3.20 -4.12 -6.33
C GLY A 44 -2.24 -5.29 -6.36
N PHE A 45 -1.16 -5.11 -7.11
CA PHE A 45 -0.02 -6.02 -7.10
C PHE A 45 1.14 -5.36 -6.38
N VAL A 46 1.75 -6.12 -5.45
CA VAL A 46 2.99 -5.74 -4.78
C VAL A 46 4.15 -6.36 -5.57
N PRO A 47 5.17 -5.58 -6.00
CA PRO A 47 6.30 -6.07 -6.78
C PRO A 47 7.02 -7.32 -6.23
N LEU A 48 6.86 -7.63 -4.94
CA LEU A 48 7.38 -8.82 -4.25
C LEU A 48 6.43 -10.04 -4.30
N ALA A 49 5.78 -10.29 -5.45
CA ALA A 49 4.84 -11.40 -5.64
C ALA A 49 3.66 -11.41 -4.65
N GLY A 50 3.20 -10.21 -4.25
CA GLY A 50 2.05 -10.04 -3.38
C GLY A 50 0.83 -9.53 -4.13
N ALA A 51 -0.35 -9.78 -3.58
CA ALA A 51 -1.61 -9.25 -4.05
C ALA A 51 -2.34 -8.59 -2.89
N GLY A 52 -3.20 -7.64 -3.21
CA GLY A 52 -4.04 -7.02 -2.21
C GLY A 52 -5.27 -6.36 -2.78
N GLY A 53 -6.14 -5.99 -1.85
CA GLY A 53 -7.33 -5.21 -2.15
C GLY A 53 -7.30 -3.89 -1.40
N ILE A 54 -7.97 -2.89 -1.97
CA ILE A 54 -8.24 -1.63 -1.31
C ILE A 54 -9.71 -1.26 -1.44
N LEU A 55 -10.22 -0.64 -0.39
CA LEU A 55 -11.47 0.10 -0.42
C LEU A 55 -11.16 1.51 0.05
N THR A 56 -11.56 2.51 -0.73
CA THR A 56 -11.41 3.91 -0.37
C THR A 56 -12.76 4.62 -0.38
N TYR A 57 -12.92 5.53 0.57
CA TYR A 57 -13.96 6.53 0.60
C TYR A 57 -13.31 7.91 0.54
N GLY A 58 -13.67 8.72 -0.44
CA GLY A 58 -13.11 10.04 -0.68
C GLY A 58 -14.13 11.16 -0.55
N PHE A 59 -13.69 12.29 0.01
CA PHE A 59 -14.42 13.55 0.07
C PHE A 59 -13.59 14.66 -0.61
N SER A 60 -14.09 15.20 -1.73
CA SER A 60 -13.48 16.31 -2.46
C SER A 60 -13.83 17.63 -1.77
N VAL A 61 -12.80 18.29 -1.22
CA VAL A 61 -12.92 19.63 -0.64
C VAL A 61 -13.13 20.64 -1.78
N ASN A 62 -12.37 20.47 -2.87
CA ASN A 62 -12.48 21.24 -4.10
C ASN A 62 -11.99 20.38 -5.29
N GLN A 63 -11.84 20.98 -6.47
CA GLN A 63 -11.41 20.26 -7.69
C GLN A 63 -9.97 19.69 -7.63
N GLU A 64 -9.14 20.23 -6.74
CA GLU A 64 -7.72 19.92 -6.59
C GLU A 64 -7.42 19.07 -5.36
N LEU A 65 -8.26 19.10 -4.32
CA LEU A 65 -7.99 18.45 -3.04
C LEU A 65 -9.12 17.50 -2.65
N GLU A 66 -8.75 16.24 -2.39
CA GLU A 66 -9.64 15.21 -1.87
C GLU A 66 -9.03 14.54 -0.63
N ILE A 67 -9.84 14.36 0.41
CA ILE A 67 -9.48 13.65 1.63
C ILE A 67 -10.07 12.25 1.56
N GLN A 68 -9.27 11.22 1.82
CA GLN A 68 -9.67 9.84 1.70
C GLN A 68 -9.43 9.05 2.98
N LEU A 69 -10.39 8.20 3.31
CA LEU A 69 -10.20 7.08 4.21
C LEU A 69 -10.00 5.81 3.36
N ALA A 70 -8.87 5.16 3.52
CA ALA A 70 -8.50 3.95 2.80
C ALA A 70 -8.34 2.78 3.77
N ALA A 71 -8.91 1.63 3.41
CA ALA A 71 -8.66 0.35 4.07
C ALA A 71 -8.03 -0.59 3.05
N GLN A 72 -6.89 -1.16 3.38
CA GLN A 72 -6.15 -2.07 2.51
C GLN A 72 -5.87 -3.40 3.20
N LEU A 73 -5.83 -4.46 2.40
CA LEU A 73 -5.35 -5.78 2.80
C LEU A 73 -4.32 -6.22 1.76
N LEU A 74 -3.11 -6.51 2.22
CA LEU A 74 -1.98 -6.95 1.42
C LEU A 74 -1.54 -8.33 1.90
N ALA A 75 -1.18 -9.20 0.97
CA ALA A 75 -0.58 -10.48 1.28
C ALA A 75 0.50 -10.80 0.26
N SER A 76 1.64 -11.34 0.72
CA SER A 76 2.61 -12.00 -0.15
C SER A 76 2.91 -13.41 0.33
N ALA A 77 3.27 -14.26 -0.63
CA ALA A 77 3.68 -15.64 -0.39
C ALA A 77 5.22 -15.82 -0.38
N PHE A 78 6.01 -14.82 -0.80
CA PHE A 78 7.47 -14.96 -0.97
C PHE A 78 8.24 -13.68 -0.57
N PRO A 79 9.45 -13.80 0.02
CA PRO A 79 10.12 -15.01 0.53
C PRO A 79 9.63 -15.47 1.91
N ALA A 80 8.99 -14.58 2.67
CA ALA A 80 8.24 -14.86 3.89
C ALA A 80 6.76 -14.64 3.61
N SER A 81 5.88 -15.49 4.14
CA SER A 81 4.44 -15.22 3.98
C SER A 81 4.06 -14.09 4.92
N TRP A 82 3.71 -12.93 4.38
CA TRP A 82 3.23 -11.80 5.16
C TRP A 82 1.81 -11.46 4.75
N ILE A 83 1.00 -11.11 5.75
CA ILE A 83 -0.33 -10.53 5.56
C ILE A 83 -0.40 -9.27 6.40
N SER A 84 -0.79 -8.16 5.82
CA SER A 84 -1.03 -6.94 6.57
C SER A 84 -2.30 -6.23 6.13
N GLY A 85 -2.99 -5.67 7.10
CA GLY A 85 -4.12 -4.78 6.89
C GLY A 85 -3.75 -3.40 7.37
N SER A 86 -4.19 -2.36 6.67
CA SER A 86 -4.00 -0.99 7.16
C SER A 86 -5.22 -0.11 6.94
N VAL A 87 -5.36 0.88 7.79
CA VAL A 87 -6.36 1.96 7.68
C VAL A 87 -5.61 3.27 7.66
N ASN A 88 -5.84 4.05 6.60
CA ASN A 88 -5.06 5.25 6.31
C ASN A 88 -5.99 6.43 6.03
N LEU A 89 -5.63 7.60 6.57
CA LEU A 89 -6.20 8.88 6.19
C LEU A 89 -5.22 9.56 5.22
N LYS A 90 -5.66 9.80 3.99
CA LYS A 90 -4.84 10.36 2.91
C LYS A 90 -5.43 11.66 2.39
N ALA A 91 -4.58 12.59 1.97
CA ALA A 91 -4.94 13.73 1.15
C ALA A 91 -4.39 13.51 -0.26
N ARG A 92 -5.23 13.71 -1.27
CA ARG A 92 -4.86 13.69 -2.69
C ARG A 92 -4.91 15.10 -3.26
N TYR A 93 -3.80 15.53 -3.83
CA TYR A 93 -3.67 16.79 -4.56
C TYR A 93 -3.56 16.52 -6.05
N TYR A 94 -4.58 16.92 -6.81
CA TYR A 94 -4.67 16.72 -8.25
C TYR A 94 -3.92 17.80 -9.02
N LEU A 95 -2.96 17.40 -9.85
CA LEU A 95 -2.28 18.29 -10.79
C LEU A 95 -3.01 18.22 -12.14
N GLY A 96 -4.02 19.08 -12.29
CA GLY A 96 -4.88 19.09 -13.46
C GLY A 96 -6.01 18.06 -13.34
N ASN A 97 -6.22 17.25 -14.38
CA ASN A 97 -7.48 16.52 -14.52
C ASN A 97 -7.46 15.12 -13.95
N ALA A 98 -6.37 14.39 -14.17
CA ALA A 98 -6.28 12.99 -13.76
C ALA A 98 -5.15 12.73 -12.79
N PHE A 99 -3.97 13.32 -13.00
CA PHE A 99 -2.81 13.08 -12.18
C PHE A 99 -3.00 13.61 -10.76
N TYR A 100 -2.54 12.86 -9.76
CA TYR A 100 -2.49 13.31 -8.37
C TYR A 100 -1.25 12.84 -7.64
N LEU A 101 -0.92 13.61 -6.61
CA LEU A 101 0.00 13.24 -5.53
C LEU A 101 -0.85 12.91 -4.30
N SER A 102 -0.45 11.90 -3.53
CA SER A 102 -1.12 11.53 -2.27
C SER A 102 -0.11 11.52 -1.12
N ALA A 103 -0.56 11.98 0.03
CA ALA A 103 0.18 11.92 1.29
C ALA A 103 -0.78 11.65 2.44
N GLY A 104 -0.38 10.83 3.41
CA GLY A 104 -1.27 10.42 4.48
C GLY A 104 -0.56 9.79 5.66
N LEU A 105 -1.38 9.44 6.64
CA LEU A 105 -0.96 8.76 7.86
C LEU A 105 -1.87 7.56 8.07
N GLY A 106 -1.29 6.46 8.52
CA GLY A 106 -2.02 5.21 8.64
C GLY A 106 -1.50 4.31 9.72
N MET A 107 -2.37 3.42 10.17
CA MET A 107 -2.00 2.33 11.06
C MET A 107 -2.08 1.02 10.29
N GLU A 108 -0.99 0.29 10.30
CA GLU A 108 -0.85 -1.04 9.74
C GLU A 108 -0.78 -2.08 10.86
N LYS A 109 -1.41 -3.22 10.63
CA LYS A 109 -1.23 -4.42 11.44
C LYS A 109 -0.89 -5.56 10.52
N GLY A 110 0.20 -6.25 10.80
CA GLY A 110 0.64 -7.36 9.97
C GLY A 110 1.11 -8.57 10.76
N THR A 111 1.24 -9.66 10.04
CA THR A 111 1.81 -10.92 10.53
C THR A 111 2.78 -11.42 9.49
N ILE A 112 4.03 -11.60 9.89
CA ILE A 112 5.08 -12.23 9.10
C ILE A 112 5.21 -13.65 9.62
N LYS A 113 5.18 -14.64 8.73
CA LYS A 113 5.44 -16.04 9.08
C LYS A 113 6.72 -16.48 8.41
N ASP A 114 7.67 -16.85 9.24
CA ASP A 114 8.96 -17.40 8.83
C ASP A 114 9.08 -18.85 9.26
N THR A 115 9.77 -19.61 8.41
CA THR A 115 10.04 -21.02 8.64
C THR A 115 11.53 -21.18 8.85
N PHE A 116 11.97 -21.39 10.09
CA PHE A 116 13.39 -21.62 10.39
C PHE A 116 13.64 -23.12 10.65
N ILE A 117 14.77 -23.60 10.14
CA ILE A 117 15.29 -24.93 10.47
C ILE A 117 16.38 -24.70 11.53
N LEU A 118 16.15 -25.16 12.77
CA LEU A 118 17.18 -25.09 13.80
C LEU A 118 18.31 -26.07 13.48
N PRO A 119 19.58 -25.64 13.49
CA PRO A 119 20.72 -26.49 13.11
C PRO A 119 21.07 -27.59 14.13
N ASN A 120 20.39 -27.67 15.28
CA ASN A 120 20.63 -28.69 16.31
C ASN A 120 19.43 -29.65 16.44
N ASN A 121 19.47 -30.72 15.63
CA ASN A 121 18.85 -32.04 15.79
C ASN A 121 17.70 -32.24 16.79
N LYS A 122 16.53 -32.65 16.25
CA LYS A 122 15.34 -33.33 16.84
C LYS A 122 14.02 -32.55 16.89
N VAL A 123 13.89 -31.38 16.27
CA VAL A 123 12.59 -30.74 16.07
C VAL A 123 12.48 -30.27 14.63
N ASP A 124 11.61 -30.93 13.85
CA ASP A 124 11.30 -30.60 12.47
C ASP A 124 10.50 -29.28 12.43
N VAL A 125 11.24 -28.20 12.30
CA VAL A 125 10.79 -26.89 11.83
C VAL A 125 9.88 -26.12 12.80
N ILE A 126 10.40 -25.02 13.34
CA ILE A 126 9.63 -24.05 14.11
C ILE A 126 9.04 -23.04 13.12
N LYS A 127 7.70 -22.92 13.11
CA LYS A 127 7.06 -21.75 12.49
C LYS A 127 7.16 -20.62 13.49
N SER A 128 7.80 -19.51 13.10
CA SER A 128 7.80 -18.28 13.86
C SER A 128 6.78 -17.34 13.23
N GLU A 129 5.82 -16.87 14.02
CA GLU A 129 4.89 -15.83 13.60
C GLU A 129 5.21 -14.55 14.36
N THR A 130 5.60 -13.51 13.62
CA THR A 130 5.85 -12.18 14.17
C THR A 130 4.65 -11.30 13.84
N GLN A 131 3.92 -10.90 14.87
CA GLN A 131 2.83 -9.93 14.75
C GLN A 131 3.37 -8.54 15.05
N TYR A 132 3.03 -7.58 14.20
CA TYR A 132 3.40 -6.18 14.39
C TYR A 132 2.19 -5.26 14.20
N SER A 133 2.23 -4.12 14.87
CA SER A 133 1.42 -2.95 14.52
C SER A 133 2.36 -1.79 14.27
N ALA A 134 2.13 -1.01 13.21
CA ALA A 134 2.96 0.13 12.87
C ALA A 134 2.09 1.34 12.56
N PHE A 135 2.48 2.52 13.03
CA PHE A 135 1.94 3.79 12.55
C PHE A 135 2.95 4.40 11.60
N GLY A 136 2.50 4.88 10.43
CA GLY A 136 3.41 5.33 9.39
C GLY A 136 2.83 6.38 8.47
N LEU A 137 3.72 6.91 7.62
CA LEU A 137 3.40 7.84 6.55
C LEU A 137 3.13 7.07 5.26
N ASP A 138 2.07 7.44 4.55
CA ASP A 138 1.82 6.98 3.19
C ASP A 138 2.08 8.09 2.19
N PHE A 139 2.79 7.78 1.12
CA PHE A 139 2.94 8.66 -0.04
C PHE A 139 2.57 7.93 -1.30
N GLY A 140 2.00 8.63 -2.27
CA GLY A 140 1.76 8.01 -3.55
C GLY A 140 1.56 8.97 -4.71
N VAL A 141 1.57 8.36 -5.89
CA VAL A 141 1.37 9.06 -7.17
C VAL A 141 0.46 8.22 -8.03
N GLY A 142 -0.56 8.84 -8.62
CA GLY A 142 -1.54 8.13 -9.40
C GLY A 142 -2.23 8.99 -10.46
N GLN A 143 -3.13 8.34 -11.19
CA GLN A 143 -4.04 8.96 -12.13
C GLN A 143 -5.46 8.48 -11.87
N GLN A 144 -6.41 9.41 -11.85
CA GLN A 144 -7.82 9.13 -11.70
C GLN A 144 -8.60 9.73 -12.87
N TRP A 145 -9.34 8.89 -13.58
CA TRP A 145 -10.26 9.32 -14.63
C TRP A 145 -11.70 9.23 -14.14
N ARG A 146 -12.48 10.29 -14.36
CA ARG A 146 -13.91 10.32 -14.05
C ARG A 146 -14.73 10.51 -15.32
N TRP A 147 -15.76 9.68 -15.49
CA TRP A 147 -16.76 9.79 -16.55
C TRP A 147 -18.16 9.69 -15.93
N GLY A 148 -18.83 10.83 -15.75
CA GLY A 148 -20.09 10.88 -15.01
C GLY A 148 -19.87 10.46 -13.56
N SER A 149 -20.61 9.47 -13.06
CA SER A 149 -20.38 8.90 -11.73
C SER A 149 -19.31 7.83 -11.70
N PHE A 150 -18.81 7.34 -12.83
CA PHE A 150 -17.82 6.25 -12.85
C PHE A 150 -16.40 6.78 -12.65
N ILE A 151 -15.65 6.14 -11.75
CA ILE A 151 -14.24 6.42 -11.47
C ILE A 151 -13.39 5.22 -11.88
N LEU A 152 -12.30 5.49 -12.59
CA LEU A 152 -11.16 4.59 -12.76
C LEU A 152 -9.94 5.24 -12.10
N ASP A 153 -9.29 4.54 -11.18
CA ASP A 153 -8.15 5.05 -10.41
C ASP A 153 -6.97 4.09 -10.52
N LEU A 154 -5.79 4.63 -10.82
CA LEU A 154 -4.54 3.90 -10.94
C LEU A 154 -3.47 4.58 -10.08
N GLU A 155 -3.12 3.97 -8.95
CA GLU A 155 -2.03 4.43 -8.07
C GLU A 155 -0.76 3.66 -8.44
N TYR A 156 0.26 4.33 -9.00
CA TYR A 156 1.46 3.70 -9.57
C TYR A 156 2.49 3.30 -8.51
N VAL A 157 2.58 4.12 -7.47
CA VAL A 157 3.55 3.97 -6.39
C VAL A 157 2.86 4.40 -5.12
N GLY A 158 2.71 3.46 -4.18
CA GLY A 158 2.42 3.74 -2.78
C GLY A 158 3.64 3.38 -1.94
N VAL A 159 4.10 4.28 -1.08
CA VAL A 159 5.15 4.01 -0.10
C VAL A 159 4.57 4.18 1.28
N HIS A 160 4.69 3.16 2.12
CA HIS A 160 4.47 3.32 3.55
C HIS A 160 5.81 3.31 4.26
N SER A 161 6.03 4.31 5.10
CA SER A 161 7.18 4.38 5.98
C SER A 161 6.67 4.23 7.41
N PRO A 162 6.85 3.07 8.06
CA PRO A 162 6.51 2.94 9.47
C PRO A 162 7.37 3.93 10.28
N LEU A 163 6.73 4.72 11.13
CA LEU A 163 7.38 5.66 12.06
C LEU A 163 7.55 5.07 13.45
N VAL A 164 6.56 4.28 13.89
CA VAL A 164 6.53 3.68 15.22
C VAL A 164 5.98 2.28 15.13
N PHE A 165 6.71 1.30 15.67
CA PHE A 165 6.22 -0.05 15.88
C PHE A 165 5.66 -0.19 17.29
N LEU A 166 4.47 -0.79 17.39
CA LEU A 166 3.77 -1.06 18.62
C LEU A 166 3.66 -2.57 18.83
N ASN A 167 4.14 -3.04 19.98
CA ASN A 167 3.98 -4.41 20.48
C ASN A 167 4.37 -5.51 19.47
N PRO A 168 5.63 -5.54 18.96
CA PRO A 168 6.08 -6.72 18.23
C PRO A 168 5.99 -7.94 19.16
N ARG A 169 5.30 -8.98 18.73
CA ARG A 169 5.21 -10.26 19.46
C ARG A 169 5.63 -11.38 18.54
N SER A 170 6.64 -12.13 18.95
CA SER A 170 7.04 -13.38 18.31
C SER A 170 6.37 -14.55 19.00
N VAL A 171 5.66 -15.37 18.25
CA VAL A 171 5.03 -16.61 18.74
C VAL A 171 5.61 -17.79 17.98
N GLY A 172 6.26 -18.71 18.69
CA GLY A 172 6.66 -20.00 18.12
C GLY A 172 5.53 -20.99 18.18
N VAL A 173 5.27 -21.68 17.08
CA VAL A 173 4.29 -22.76 17.02
C VAL A 173 4.99 -24.07 16.65
N ASP A 174 4.82 -25.08 17.51
CA ASP A 174 5.29 -26.44 17.25
C ASP A 174 4.44 -27.08 16.13
N LYS A 175 5.08 -27.60 15.08
CA LYS A 175 4.37 -28.14 13.91
C LYS A 175 3.63 -29.45 14.17
N GLN A 176 4.02 -30.24 15.16
CA GLN A 176 3.40 -31.54 15.44
C GLN A 176 2.21 -31.42 16.38
N THR A 177 2.25 -30.46 17.30
CA THR A 177 1.24 -30.28 18.34
C THR A 177 0.35 -29.06 18.12
N GLY A 178 0.75 -28.11 17.27
CA GLY A 178 0.05 -26.85 17.04
C GLY A 178 0.02 -25.92 18.26
N LYS A 179 0.80 -26.22 19.30
CA LYS A 179 0.82 -25.45 20.55
C LYS A 179 1.88 -24.36 20.51
N GLU A 180 1.58 -23.26 21.20
CA GLU A 180 2.55 -22.19 21.43
C GLU A 180 3.74 -22.73 22.25
N VAL A 181 4.95 -22.42 21.80
CA VAL A 181 6.19 -22.76 22.51
C VAL A 181 6.69 -21.49 23.19
N SER A 182 6.65 -21.45 24.52
CA SER A 182 6.93 -20.24 25.32
C SER A 182 8.39 -19.78 25.32
N ASN A 183 9.29 -20.53 24.70
CA ASN A 183 10.74 -20.31 24.74
C ASN A 183 11.32 -20.02 23.35
N VAL A 184 10.61 -19.23 22.53
CA VAL A 184 11.28 -18.56 21.40
C VAL A 184 12.05 -17.38 21.99
N PRO A 185 13.37 -17.28 21.80
CA PRO A 185 14.10 -16.10 22.22
C PRO A 185 13.45 -14.86 21.58
N ASP A 186 13.24 -13.80 22.35
CA ASP A 186 12.91 -12.47 21.82
C ASP A 186 14.19 -11.91 21.19
N ASN A 187 14.53 -12.38 19.99
CA ASN A 187 15.77 -12.02 19.32
C ASN A 187 15.56 -11.43 17.92
N MET A 188 14.38 -10.86 17.65
CA MET A 188 14.25 -9.85 16.60
C MET A 188 14.18 -8.49 17.28
N GLU A 189 15.32 -7.79 17.30
CA GLU A 189 15.30 -6.35 17.51
C GLU A 189 14.45 -5.74 16.39
N VAL A 190 13.66 -4.71 16.71
CA VAL A 190 12.83 -4.00 15.71
C VAL A 190 13.69 -3.47 14.56
N ASP A 191 14.99 -3.26 14.81
CA ASP A 191 16.01 -2.84 13.84
C ASP A 191 16.38 -3.93 12.81
N ASP A 192 16.07 -5.20 13.08
CA ASP A 192 16.30 -6.33 12.15
C ASP A 192 15.12 -6.57 11.19
N LEU A 193 14.00 -5.85 11.34
CA LEU A 193 12.89 -5.93 10.40
C LEU A 193 13.29 -5.28 9.07
N PRO A 194 13.25 -5.99 7.93
CA PRO A 194 13.87 -5.55 6.67
C PRO A 194 13.16 -4.39 5.94
N PHE A 195 12.45 -3.50 6.62
CA PHE A 195 11.49 -2.60 5.97
C PHE A 195 11.68 -1.12 6.30
N PRO A 196 12.81 -0.48 5.92
CA PRO A 196 12.96 0.96 6.10
C PRO A 196 12.07 1.77 5.13
N VAL A 197 11.79 1.28 3.92
CA VAL A 197 10.89 1.91 2.94
C VAL A 197 10.39 0.83 1.97
N GLU A 198 9.10 0.52 1.97
CA GLU A 198 8.54 -0.45 1.00
C GLU A 198 7.84 0.27 -0.16
N LEU A 199 8.25 -0.04 -1.39
CA LEU A 199 7.42 0.19 -2.57
C LEU A 199 6.25 -0.79 -2.54
N ARG A 200 5.06 -0.30 -2.23
CA ARG A 200 3.94 -1.16 -1.87
C ARG A 200 3.16 -1.69 -3.04
N PHE A 201 2.78 -0.88 -4.04
CA PHE A 201 1.91 -1.42 -5.10
C PHE A 201 1.75 -0.52 -6.32
N VAL A 202 1.34 -1.16 -7.41
CA VAL A 202 0.47 -0.58 -8.44
C VAL A 202 -0.96 -1.03 -8.14
N MET A 203 -1.90 -0.11 -7.96
CA MET A 203 -3.30 -0.41 -7.62
C MET A 203 -4.23 0.06 -8.74
N LEU A 204 -5.09 -0.82 -9.23
CA LEU A 204 -6.18 -0.47 -10.13
C LEU A 204 -7.51 -0.58 -9.39
N SER A 205 -8.23 0.53 -9.29
CA SER A 205 -9.50 0.64 -8.59
C SER A 205 -10.59 1.19 -9.51
N VAL A 206 -11.82 0.72 -9.30
CA VAL A 206 -13.02 1.21 -9.97
C VAL A 206 -14.04 1.66 -8.93
N GLY A 207 -14.85 2.64 -9.27
CA GLY A 207 -15.72 3.25 -8.27
C GLY A 207 -16.81 4.16 -8.79
N GLY A 208 -17.52 4.72 -7.83
CA GLY A 208 -18.64 5.65 -8.01
C GLY A 208 -18.38 7.00 -7.35
N ALA A 209 -18.81 8.08 -7.99
CA ALA A 209 -18.85 9.44 -7.46
C ALA A 209 -20.29 9.96 -7.39
N PHE A 210 -20.62 10.69 -6.33
CA PHE A 210 -21.96 11.24 -6.08
C PHE A 210 -21.92 12.52 -5.24
#